data_AF-A0AA38MM33-F1
#
_entry.id   AF-A0AA38MM33-F1
#
_cell.length_a   1.000
_cell.length_b   1.000
_cell.length_c   1.000
_cell.angle_alpha   90.00
_cell.angle_beta   90.00
_cell.angle_gamma   90.00
#
_symmetry.space_group_name_H-M   'P 1'
#
loop_
_entity.id
_entity.type
_entity.pdbx_description
1 polymer ?
#
loop_
_entity_poly.entity_id
_entity_poly.type
_entity_poly.pdbx_seq_one_letter_code
_entity_poly.pdbx_strand_id
1 'polypeptide(L)'
;MQDKLFQPKNSSQEKIAMSTFKIFDIMYLTHMIGPTICVIFFAVYPLAEMKQTKNKTLPFNGWYPFDYKISPFFELTYFHQLVGSFIAAQTQVNIDCLAIYMIAMLTVQVDILADNVRNISAKNEENETEKSMDSHLFDCIKHHTEILT
;
A
#
# COMPACT_ATOMS: atom_id res chain seq x y z
N MET A 1 -4.51 14.65 -19.50
CA MET A 1 -5.82 14.41 -20.15
C MET A 1 -6.50 13.37 -19.28
N GLN A 2 -7.49 13.76 -18.46
CA GLN A 2 -8.19 12.82 -17.57
C GLN A 2 -9.11 11.97 -18.43
N ASP A 3 -8.86 10.67 -18.49
CA ASP A 3 -9.71 9.77 -19.25
C ASP A 3 -11.05 9.59 -18.52
N LYS A 4 -12.13 10.03 -19.16
CA LYS A 4 -13.49 9.95 -18.60
C LYS A 4 -13.94 8.50 -18.37
N LEU A 5 -13.23 7.54 -18.98
CA LEU A 5 -13.53 6.11 -18.91
C LEU A 5 -13.42 5.54 -17.50
N PHE A 6 -12.41 5.95 -16.73
CA PHE A 6 -12.10 5.40 -15.41
C PHE A 6 -12.74 6.16 -14.24
N GLN A 7 -13.53 7.19 -14.53
CA GLN A 7 -14.20 7.98 -13.49
C GLN A 7 -15.57 7.37 -13.13
N PRO A 8 -15.97 7.45 -11.84
CA PRO A 8 -17.33 7.08 -11.44
C PRO A 8 -18.37 7.90 -12.22
N LYS A 9 -19.37 7.23 -12.78
CA LYS A 9 -20.45 7.83 -13.58
C LYS A 9 -21.73 8.06 -12.77
N ASN A 10 -21.87 7.42 -11.61
CA ASN A 10 -23.06 7.48 -10.77
C ASN A 10 -22.69 7.46 -9.27
N SER A 11 -23.66 7.77 -8.41
CA SER A 11 -23.46 7.82 -6.94
C SER A 11 -23.19 6.45 -6.31
N SER A 12 -23.60 5.35 -6.97
CA SER A 12 -23.27 3.99 -6.54
C SER A 12 -21.76 3.73 -6.68
N GLN A 13 -21.21 4.04 -7.85
CA GLN A 13 -19.78 3.89 -8.16
C GLN A 13 -18.90 4.79 -7.29
N GLU A 14 -19.34 6.03 -7.02
CA GLU A 14 -18.63 6.91 -6.08
C GLU A 14 -18.58 6.31 -4.67
N LYS A 15 -19.69 5.74 -4.20
CA LYS A 15 -19.78 5.09 -2.89
C LYS A 15 -18.91 3.83 -2.81
N ILE A 16 -18.86 3.04 -3.88
CA ILE A 16 -17.96 1.88 -4.00
C ILE A 16 -16.51 2.34 -3.87
N ALA A 17 -16.09 3.32 -4.68
CA ALA A 17 -14.72 3.84 -4.64
C ALA A 17 -14.35 4.36 -3.24
N MET A 18 -15.20 5.20 -2.64
CA MET A 18 -14.95 5.76 -1.31
C MET A 18 -14.90 4.68 -0.21
N SER A 19 -15.77 3.67 -0.26
CA SER A 19 -15.77 2.57 0.71
C SER A 19 -14.50 1.74 0.59
N THR A 20 -14.10 1.42 -0.64
CA THR A 20 -12.89 0.65 -0.92
C THR A 20 -11.65 1.39 -0.43
N PHE A 21 -11.47 2.68 -0.80
CA PHE A 21 -10.32 3.46 -0.32
C PHE A 21 -10.28 3.60 1.21
N LYS A 22 -11.43 3.78 1.88
CA LYS A 22 -11.47 3.83 3.36
C LYS A 22 -10.97 2.53 4.02
N ILE A 23 -11.36 1.37 3.48
CA ILE A 23 -10.88 0.08 4.00
C ILE A 23 -9.35 0.00 3.83
N PHE A 24 -8.85 0.38 2.67
CA PHE A 24 -7.42 0.35 2.38
C PHE A 24 -6.62 1.37 3.20
N ASP A 25 -7.17 2.55 3.51
CA ASP A 25 -6.55 3.54 4.39
C ASP A 25 -6.47 3.02 5.85
N ILE A 26 -7.47 2.28 6.32
CA ILE A 26 -7.44 1.63 7.64
C ILE A 26 -6.40 0.51 7.67
N MET A 27 -6.31 -0.29 6.60
CA MET A 27 -5.27 -1.30 6.46
C MET A 27 -3.88 -0.68 6.48
N TYR A 28 -3.67 0.42 5.76
CA TYR A 28 -2.44 1.22 5.78
C TYR A 28 -2.08 1.68 7.20
N LEU A 29 -3.03 2.32 7.90
CA LEU A 29 -2.79 2.85 9.24
C LEU A 29 -2.40 1.73 10.22
N THR A 30 -3.02 0.56 10.07
CA THR A 30 -2.71 -0.62 10.87
C THR A 30 -1.32 -1.16 10.56
N HIS A 31 -0.92 -1.20 9.28
CA HIS A 31 0.38 -1.69 8.82
C HIS A 31 1.55 -0.85 9.34
N MET A 32 1.33 0.45 9.58
CA MET A 32 2.35 1.36 10.10
C MET A 32 2.80 1.08 11.54
N ILE A 33 1.95 0.44 12.35
CA ILE A 33 2.18 0.29 13.80
C ILE A 33 3.30 -0.72 14.06
N GLY A 34 3.26 -1.87 13.38
CA GLY A 34 4.19 -2.99 13.63
C GLY A 34 5.66 -2.64 13.39
N PRO A 35 6.05 -2.12 12.21
CA PRO A 35 7.43 -1.74 11.90
C PRO A 35 7.96 -0.68 12.86
N THR A 36 7.11 0.28 13.26
CA THR A 36 7.48 1.33 14.22
C THR A 36 7.85 0.75 15.58
N ILE A 37 7.01 -0.16 16.10
CA ILE A 37 7.29 -0.87 17.36
C ILE A 37 8.59 -1.69 17.24
N CYS A 38 8.80 -2.35 16.10
CA CYS A 38 9.96 -3.18 15.86
C CYS A 38 11.28 -2.36 15.88
N VAL A 39 11.30 -1.20 15.20
CA VAL A 39 12.47 -0.30 15.21
C VAL A 39 12.76 0.24 16.61
N ILE A 40 11.72 0.62 17.37
CA ILE A 40 11.88 1.07 18.77
C ILE A 40 12.44 -0.06 19.63
N PHE A 41 11.94 -1.29 19.46
CA PHE A 41 12.44 -2.44 20.20
C PHE A 41 13.93 -2.70 19.91
N PHE A 42 14.34 -2.69 18.65
CA PHE A 42 15.75 -2.86 18.28
C PHE A 42 16.65 -1.73 18.78
N ALA A 43 16.14 -0.51 18.93
CA ALA A 43 16.87 0.57 19.57
C ALA A 43 17.01 0.36 21.08
N VAL A 44 15.95 -0.05 21.79
CA VAL A 44 15.98 -0.10 23.26
C VAL A 44 16.63 -1.38 23.79
N TYR A 45 16.45 -2.52 23.12
CA TYR A 45 16.94 -3.81 23.59
C TYR A 45 18.45 -3.84 23.90
N PRO A 46 19.34 -3.35 23.01
CA PRO A 46 20.78 -3.34 23.29
C PRO A 46 21.14 -2.39 24.43
N LEU A 47 20.41 -1.27 24.60
CA LEU A 47 20.64 -0.35 25.72
C LEU A 47 20.34 -1.01 27.07
N ALA A 48 19.26 -1.79 27.12
CA ALA A 48 18.90 -2.56 28.30
C ALA A 48 19.93 -3.65 28.61
N GLU A 49 20.42 -4.34 27.57
CA GLU A 49 21.47 -5.36 27.70
C GLU A 49 22.80 -4.77 28.19
N MET A 50 23.23 -3.63 27.61
CA MET A 50 24.44 -2.92 28.03
C MET A 50 24.39 -2.50 29.50
N LYS A 51 23.21 -2.12 30.00
CA LYS A 51 23.02 -1.77 31.42
C LYS A 51 23.22 -2.97 32.35
N GLN A 52 22.88 -4.18 31.91
CA GLN A 52 23.03 -5.40 32.71
C GLN A 52 24.44 -5.97 32.62
N THR A 53 24.98 -6.09 31.41
CA THR A 53 26.24 -6.81 31.15
C THR A 53 27.48 -5.91 31.27
N LYS A 54 27.31 -4.58 31.22
CA LYS A 54 28.38 -3.58 31.07
C LYS A 54 29.24 -3.75 29.80
N ASN A 55 28.81 -4.60 28.87
CA ASN A 55 29.48 -4.83 27.59
C ASN A 55 28.77 -4.07 26.49
N LYS A 56 29.53 -3.43 25.59
CA LYS A 56 28.98 -2.72 24.42
C LYS A 56 28.39 -3.72 23.41
N THR A 57 27.07 -3.63 23.21
CA THR A 57 26.31 -4.46 22.25
C THR A 57 25.66 -3.56 21.20
N LEU A 58 25.80 -3.94 19.92
CA LEU A 58 25.15 -3.26 18.80
C LEU A 58 23.75 -3.87 18.54
N PRO A 59 22.80 -3.09 18.02
CA PRO A 59 21.47 -3.58 17.61
C PRO A 59 21.51 -4.80 16.68
N PHE A 60 22.45 -4.79 15.74
CA PHE A 60 22.66 -5.88 14.79
C PHE A 60 24.10 -6.36 14.87
N ASN A 61 24.28 -7.69 14.91
CA ASN A 61 25.60 -8.29 14.83
C ASN A 61 26.14 -8.17 13.40
N GLY A 62 27.33 -7.61 13.27
CA GLY A 62 27.99 -7.43 11.98
C GLY A 62 29.50 -7.43 12.14
N TRP A 63 30.20 -7.84 11.09
CA TRP A 63 31.64 -7.69 11.01
C TRP A 63 31.98 -6.29 10.52
N TYR A 64 32.86 -5.61 11.24
CA TYR A 64 33.36 -4.29 10.88
C TYR A 64 34.88 -4.35 10.73
N PRO A 65 35.47 -3.66 9.73
CA PRO A 65 36.92 -3.60 9.55
C PRO A 65 37.64 -2.71 10.58
N PHE A 66 36.95 -2.31 11.65
CA PHE A 66 37.42 -1.45 12.74
C PHE A 66 36.86 -1.94 14.07
N ASP A 67 37.50 -1.59 15.18
CA ASP A 67 36.99 -1.93 16.51
C ASP A 67 35.86 -0.97 16.91
N TYR A 68 34.62 -1.42 16.71
CA TYR A 68 33.42 -0.66 17.07
C TYR A 68 33.27 -0.48 18.58
N LYS A 69 34.03 -1.15 19.46
CA LYS A 69 33.89 -0.98 20.92
C LYS A 69 34.56 0.31 21.42
N ILE A 70 35.44 0.91 20.63
CA ILE A 70 36.16 2.13 20.97
C ILE A 70 35.28 3.35 20.63
N SER A 71 35.20 4.32 21.54
CA SER A 71 34.51 5.61 21.25
C SER A 71 35.42 6.46 20.36
N PRO A 72 34.91 7.11 19.28
CA PRO A 72 33.51 7.36 18.93
C PRO A 72 32.88 6.36 17.93
N PHE A 73 33.60 5.29 17.55
CA PHE A 73 33.14 4.34 16.51
C PHE A 73 31.91 3.55 16.94
N PHE A 74 31.76 3.28 18.23
CA PHE A 74 30.56 2.64 18.78
C PHE A 74 29.31 3.44 18.47
N GLU A 75 29.32 4.70 18.87
CA GLU A 75 28.18 5.62 18.78
C GLU A 75 27.81 5.86 17.31
N LEU A 76 28.82 6.01 16.44
CA LEU A 76 28.60 6.17 15.00
C LEU A 76 27.99 4.92 14.37
N THR A 77 28.51 3.73 14.69
CA THR A 77 28.01 2.46 14.15
C THR A 77 26.60 2.17 14.64
N TYR A 78 26.35 2.42 15.92
CA TYR A 78 25.05 2.28 16.54
C TYR A 78 24.02 3.19 15.86
N PHE A 79 24.34 4.48 15.68
CA PHE A 79 23.48 5.42 14.97
C PHE A 79 23.24 5.02 13.51
N HIS A 80 24.30 4.60 12.81
CA HIS A 80 24.20 4.11 11.44
C HIS A 80 23.24 2.92 11.32
N GLN A 81 23.35 1.94 12.23
CA GLN A 81 22.44 0.79 12.26
C GLN A 81 20.98 1.22 12.48
N LEU A 82 20.72 2.14 13.42
CA LEU A 82 19.35 2.63 13.64
C LEU A 82 18.77 3.35 12.42
N VAL A 83 19.55 4.22 11.79
CA VAL A 83 19.14 4.93 10.57
C VAL A 83 18.89 3.94 9.43
N GLY A 84 19.81 2.97 9.24
CA GLY A 84 19.66 1.93 8.24
C GLY A 84 18.39 1.10 8.44
N SER A 85 18.12 0.66 9.67
CA SER A 85 16.90 -0.08 10.01
C SER A 85 15.64 0.75 9.82
N PHE A 86 15.66 2.03 10.18
CA PHE A 86 14.53 2.92 9.95
C PHE A 86 14.23 3.08 8.45
N ILE A 87 15.26 3.35 7.63
CA ILE A 87 15.10 3.45 6.17
C ILE A 87 14.59 2.13 5.58
N ALA A 88 15.14 0.99 6.00
CA ALA A 88 14.70 -0.32 5.54
C ALA A 88 13.23 -0.59 5.89
N ALA A 89 12.83 -0.29 7.13
CA ALA A 89 11.44 -0.44 7.58
C ALA A 89 10.49 0.45 6.77
N GLN A 90 10.82 1.73 6.56
CA GLN A 90 10.02 2.65 5.74
C GLN A 90 9.95 2.20 4.28
N THR A 91 11.05 1.71 3.72
CA THR A 91 11.09 1.20 2.35
C THR A 91 10.15 0.02 2.19
N GLN A 92 10.19 -0.93 3.14
CA GLN A 92 9.29 -2.08 3.13
C GLN A 92 7.82 -1.65 3.20
N VAL A 93 7.49 -0.76 4.15
CA VAL A 93 6.13 -0.19 4.26
C VAL A 93 5.69 0.43 2.95
N ASN A 94 6.53 1.27 2.33
CA ASN A 94 6.17 1.95 1.09
C ASN A 94 5.90 0.97 -0.06
N ILE A 95 6.67 -0.12 -0.15
CA ILE A 95 6.45 -1.18 -1.14
C ILE A 95 5.09 -1.85 -0.92
N ASP A 96 4.79 -2.23 0.33
CA ASP A 96 3.53 -2.87 0.68
C ASP A 96 2.35 -1.92 0.42
N CYS A 97 2.48 -0.63 0.76
CA CYS A 97 1.46 0.38 0.51
C CYS A 97 1.21 0.56 -0.98
N LEU A 98 2.27 0.65 -1.79
CA LEU A 98 2.14 0.75 -3.23
C LEU A 98 1.39 -0.45 -3.80
N ALA A 99 1.72 -1.66 -3.37
CA ALA A 99 1.01 -2.88 -3.77
C ALA A 99 -0.47 -2.83 -3.38
N ILE A 100 -0.77 -2.45 -2.14
CA ILE A 100 -2.14 -2.32 -1.63
C ILE A 100 -2.94 -1.28 -2.43
N TYR A 101 -2.38 -0.10 -2.70
CA TYR A 101 -3.05 0.94 -3.47
C TYR A 101 -3.29 0.51 -4.92
N MET A 102 -2.35 -0.19 -5.56
CA MET A 102 -2.57 -0.75 -6.90
C MET A 102 -3.74 -1.75 -6.91
N ILE A 103 -3.79 -2.65 -5.92
CA ILE A 103 -4.91 -3.58 -5.75
C ILE A 103 -6.22 -2.82 -5.54
N ALA A 104 -6.22 -1.77 -4.70
CA ALA A 104 -7.40 -0.95 -4.45
C ALA A 104 -7.94 -0.32 -5.73
N MET A 105 -7.06 0.28 -6.54
CA MET A 105 -7.42 0.88 -7.83
C MET A 105 -8.00 -0.17 -8.78
N LEU A 106 -7.36 -1.34 -8.91
CA LEU A 106 -7.84 -2.43 -9.76
C LEU A 106 -9.22 -2.93 -9.31
N THR A 107 -9.41 -3.16 -8.01
CA THR A 107 -10.70 -3.59 -7.44
C THR A 107 -11.80 -2.59 -7.77
N VAL A 108 -11.55 -1.28 -7.58
CA VAL A 108 -12.52 -0.24 -7.92
C VAL A 108 -12.87 -0.26 -9.41
N GLN A 109 -11.89 -0.44 -10.30
CA GLN A 109 -12.14 -0.49 -11.74
C GLN A 109 -12.96 -1.72 -12.16
N VAL A 110 -12.70 -2.87 -11.54
CA VAL A 110 -13.49 -4.09 -11.76
C VAL A 110 -14.92 -3.93 -11.22
N ASP A 111 -15.09 -3.32 -10.05
CA ASP A 111 -16.42 -3.08 -9.47
C ASP A 111 -17.23 -2.08 -10.30
N ILE A 112 -16.59 -1.02 -10.84
CA ILE A 112 -17.22 -0.08 -11.78
C ILE A 112 -17.67 -0.81 -13.06
N LEU A 113 -16.81 -1.68 -13.61
CA LEU A 113 -17.17 -2.47 -14.78
C LEU A 113 -18.36 -3.40 -14.49
N ALA A 114 -18.37 -4.05 -13.32
CA ALA A 114 -19.47 -4.91 -12.89
C ALA A 114 -20.79 -4.13 -12.72
N ASP A 115 -20.74 -2.92 -12.15
CA ASP A 115 -21.90 -2.02 -12.05
C ASP A 115 -22.40 -1.60 -13.44
N ASN A 116 -21.50 -1.24 -14.37
CA ASN A 116 -21.88 -0.91 -15.74
C ASN A 116 -22.58 -2.10 -16.44
N VAL A 117 -22.05 -3.31 -16.33
CA VAL A 117 -22.65 -4.52 -16.93
C VAL A 117 -24.03 -4.83 -16.33
N ARG A 118 -24.18 -4.71 -15.01
CA ARG A 118 -25.48 -4.93 -14.34
C ARG A 118 -26.54 -3.92 -14.79
N ASN A 119 -26.16 -2.65 -14.92
CA ASN A 119 -27.05 -1.60 -15.36
C ASN A 119 -27.48 -1.74 -16.83
N ILE A 120 -26.64 -2.34 -17.69
CA ILE A 120 -27.03 -2.69 -19.08
C ILE A 120 -28.13 -3.76 -19.08
N SER A 121 -27.98 -4.80 -18.27
CA SER A 121 -28.97 -5.88 -18.19
C SER A 121 -30.33 -5.40 -17.66
N ALA A 122 -30.34 -4.48 -16.69
CA ALA A 122 -31.57 -3.95 -16.12
C ALA A 122 -32.34 -3.03 -17.10
N LYS A 123 -31.61 -2.28 -17.94
CA LYS A 123 -32.19 -1.36 -18.94
C LYS A 123 -32.79 -2.07 -20.17
N ASN A 124 -32.38 -3.31 -20.43
CA ASN A 124 -33.02 -4.15 -21.45
C ASN A 124 -34.48 -4.48 -21.17
N GLU A 125 -34.91 -4.41 -19.91
CA GLU A 125 -36.31 -4.60 -19.54
C GLU A 125 -37.15 -3.32 -19.76
N GLU A 126 -36.51 -2.16 -19.91
CA GLU A 126 -37.14 -0.84 -20.08
C GLU A 126 -36.94 -0.27 -21.50
N ASN A 127 -37.47 -0.91 -22.55
CA ASN A 127 -37.64 -0.35 -23.91
C ASN A 127 -36.45 0.47 -24.50
N GLU A 128 -35.20 0.22 -24.11
CA GLU A 128 -34.04 0.86 -24.74
C GLU A 128 -33.79 0.26 -26.14
N THR A 129 -33.35 1.09 -27.09
CA THR A 129 -33.13 0.66 -28.48
C THR A 129 -31.90 -0.25 -28.57
N GLU A 130 -31.94 -1.27 -29.41
CA GLU A 130 -30.86 -2.26 -29.63
C GLU A 130 -29.48 -1.61 -29.87
N LYS A 131 -29.44 -0.48 -30.60
CA LYS A 131 -28.21 0.33 -30.81
C LYS A 131 -27.61 0.94 -29.54
N SER A 132 -28.44 1.29 -28.55
CA SER A 132 -27.98 1.84 -27.26
C SER A 132 -27.31 0.75 -26.44
N MET A 133 -27.89 -0.45 -26.44
CA MET A 133 -27.32 -1.63 -25.76
C MET A 133 -25.95 -2.01 -26.33
N ASP A 134 -25.82 -2.10 -27.66
CA ASP A 134 -24.54 -2.43 -28.31
C ASP A 134 -23.44 -1.42 -27.97
N SER A 135 -23.78 -0.14 -27.90
CA SER A 135 -22.83 0.92 -27.52
C SER A 135 -22.34 0.77 -26.09
N HIS A 136 -23.22 0.45 -25.15
CA HIS A 136 -22.84 0.26 -23.74
C HIS A 136 -22.00 -1.01 -23.54
N LEU A 137 -22.33 -2.09 -24.25
CA LEU A 137 -21.54 -3.32 -24.22
C LEU A 137 -20.13 -3.10 -24.78
N PHE A 138 -20.02 -2.34 -25.88
CA PHE A 138 -18.75 -1.93 -26.45
C PHE A 138 -17.90 -1.13 -25.46
N ASP A 139 -18.50 -0.19 -24.73
CA ASP A 139 -17.81 0.58 -23.68
C ASP A 139 -17.29 -0.32 -22.55
N CYS A 140 -18.05 -1.34 -22.14
CA CYS A 140 -17.58 -2.31 -21.14
C CYS A 140 -16.41 -3.16 -21.64
N ILE A 141 -16.47 -3.63 -22.89
CA ILE A 141 -15.37 -4.39 -23.52
C ILE A 141 -14.12 -3.51 -23.64
N LYS A 142 -14.28 -2.25 -24.03
CA LYS A 142 -13.19 -1.28 -24.09
C LYS A 142 -12.58 -1.04 -22.70
N HIS A 143 -13.41 -0.78 -21.68
CA HIS A 143 -12.94 -0.60 -20.29
C HIS A 143 -12.15 -1.81 -19.81
N HIS A 144 -12.66 -3.03 -20.01
CA HIS A 144 -11.95 -4.26 -19.64
C HIS A 144 -10.59 -4.39 -20.36
N THR A 145 -10.53 -4.07 -21.65
CA THR A 145 -9.28 -4.13 -22.44
C THR A 145 -8.25 -3.12 -21.93
N GLU A 146 -8.69 -1.91 -21.57
CA GLU A 146 -7.83 -0.85 -21.03
C GLU A 146 -7.38 -1.11 -19.59
N ILE A 147 -8.09 -1.93 -18.80
CA ILE A 147 -7.60 -2.39 -17.48
C ILE A 147 -6.41 -3.35 -17.64
N LEU A 148 -6.38 -4.12 -18.73
CA LEU A 148 -5.39 -5.19 -18.97
C LEU A 148 -4.15 -4.72 -19.75
N THR A 149 -4.17 -3.51 -20.31
CA THR A 149 -3.10 -2.93 -21.14
C THR A 149 -2.23 -2.00 -20.30
#